data_AF-A0A5C7UXL5-F1
#
_entry.id   AF-A0A5C7UXL5-F1
#
_cell.length_a   1.000
_cell.length_b   1.000
_cell.length_c   1.000
_cell.angle_alpha   90.00
_cell.angle_beta   90.00
_cell.angle_gamma   90.00
#
_symmetry.space_group_name_H-M   'P 1'
#
loop_
_entity.id
_entity.type
_entity.pdbx_description
1 polymer ?
#
loop_
_entity_poly.entity_id
_entity_poly.type
_entity_poly.pdbx_seq_one_letter_code
_entity_poly.pdbx_strand_id
1 'polypeptide(L)' 'MIVAILTISAVIQPGCSTQQLYTTGQAWQRNQCHTLIDQPERERCLNNASTAYETYKKQTESENKLK' A
#
# COMPACT_ATOMS: atom_id res chain seq x y z
N MET A 1 -33.91 27.86 -21.23
CA MET A 1 -33.31 27.33 -20.00
C MET A 1 -31.90 26.88 -20.33
N ILE A 2 -30.88 27.54 -19.78
CA ILE A 2 -29.47 27.23 -20.05
C ILE A 2 -29.11 26.06 -19.14
N VAL A 3 -28.91 24.87 -19.73
CA VAL A 3 -28.41 23.70 -19.00
C VAL A 3 -26.92 23.93 -18.75
N ALA A 4 -26.62 24.52 -17.59
CA ALA A 4 -25.27 24.67 -17.10
C ALA A 4 -24.75 23.27 -16.71
N ILE A 5 -24.01 22.65 -17.63
CA ILE A 5 -23.29 21.40 -17.36
C ILE A 5 -22.15 21.76 -16.42
N LEU A 6 -22.39 21.59 -15.11
CA LEU A 6 -21.35 21.58 -14.10
C LEU A 6 -20.52 20.31 -14.29
N THR A 7 -19.50 20.38 -15.14
CA THR A 7 -18.43 19.39 -15.18
C THR A 7 -17.65 19.49 -13.87
N ILE A 8 -18.13 18.77 -12.85
CA ILE A 8 -17.37 18.49 -11.63
C ILE A 8 -16.17 17.66 -12.07
N SER A 9 -15.09 18.36 -12.40
CA SER A 9 -13.79 17.79 -12.63
C SER A 9 -13.34 17.24 -11.28
N ALA A 10 -13.58 15.95 -11.04
CA ALA A 10 -13.01 15.24 -9.91
C ALA A 10 -11.50 15.22 -10.11
N VAL A 11 -10.84 16.28 -9.64
CA VAL A 11 -9.39 16.32 -9.48
C VAL A 11 -9.09 15.29 -8.40
N ILE A 12 -8.82 14.05 -8.81
CA ILE A 12 -8.20 13.05 -7.96
C ILE A 12 -6.77 13.56 -7.79
N GLN A 13 -6.56 14.49 -6.85
CA GLN A 13 -5.23 14.81 -6.39
C GLN A 13 -4.70 13.51 -5.77
N PRO A 14 -3.61 12.89 -6.27
CA PRO A 14 -3.00 11.72 -5.64
C PRO A 14 -2.30 12.09 -4.31
N GLY A 15 -2.77 13.12 -3.61
CA GLY A 15 -2.11 13.77 -2.47
C GLY A 15 -2.60 13.37 -1.09
N CYS A 16 -3.63 12.52 -0.96
CA CYS A 16 -4.09 12.06 0.35
C CYS A 16 -4.16 10.52 0.38
N SER A 17 -3.29 9.92 1.20
CA SER A 17 -3.36 8.53 1.67
C SER A 17 -2.81 7.39 0.81
N THR A 18 -1.84 7.64 -0.08
CA THR A 18 -0.99 6.56 -0.59
C THR A 18 -0.39 5.76 0.57
N GLN A 19 0.17 6.45 1.57
CA GLN A 19 0.77 5.79 2.74
C GLN A 19 -0.22 4.91 3.53
N GLN A 20 -1.47 5.37 3.73
CA GLN A 20 -2.50 4.57 4.43
C GLN A 20 -2.95 3.34 3.62
N LEU A 21 -3.07 3.46 2.30
CA LEU A 21 -3.46 2.33 1.45
C LEU A 21 -2.36 1.26 1.45
N TYR A 22 -1.09 1.68 1.37
CA TYR A 22 0.05 0.76 1.42
C TYR A 22 0.19 0.10 2.79
N THR A 23 0.08 0.84 3.90
CA THR A 23 0.13 0.23 5.25
C THR A 23 -1.03 -0.73 5.48
N THR A 24 -2.20 -0.44 4.93
CA THR A 24 -3.39 -1.32 5.05
C THR A 24 -3.22 -2.59 4.22
N GLY A 25 -2.71 -2.49 2.99
CA GLY A 25 -2.43 -3.64 2.13
C GLY A 25 -1.32 -4.54 2.69
N GLN A 26 -0.29 -3.94 3.28
CA GLN A 26 0.81 -4.69 3.87
C GLN A 26 0.39 -5.44 5.15
N ALA A 27 -0.44 -4.83 6.00
CA ALA A 27 -1.03 -5.50 7.15
C ALA A 27 -1.90 -6.69 6.74
N TRP A 28 -2.68 -6.53 5.66
CA TRP A 28 -3.48 -7.62 5.09
C TRP A 28 -2.61 -8.79 4.63
N GLN A 29 -1.54 -8.52 3.88
CA GLN A 29 -0.64 -9.56 3.38
C GLN A 29 0.03 -10.35 4.51
N ARG A 30 0.41 -9.66 5.59
CA ARG A 30 0.97 -10.31 6.79
C ARG A 30 -0.09 -11.11 7.54
N ASN A 31 -1.33 -10.64 7.58
CA ASN A 31 -2.45 -11.36 8.18
C ASN A 31 -2.80 -12.64 7.40
N GLN A 32 -2.61 -12.66 6.07
CA GLN A 32 -2.72 -13.89 5.27
C GLN A 32 -1.69 -14.94 5.70
N CYS A 33 -0.49 -14.56 6.12
CA CYS A 33 0.47 -15.53 6.65
C CYS A 33 -0.01 -16.15 7.97
N HIS A 34 -0.76 -15.40 8.79
CA HIS A 34 -1.29 -15.91 10.06
C HIS A 34 -2.43 -16.93 9.89
N THR A 35 -3.04 -17.03 8.70
CA THR A 35 -4.05 -18.07 8.41
C THR A 35 -3.41 -19.43 8.09
N LEU A 36 -2.10 -19.46 7.83
CA LEU A 36 -1.35 -20.70 7.61
C LEU A 36 -1.23 -21.49 8.92
N ILE A 37 -1.70 -22.75 8.87
CA ILE A 37 -1.68 -23.68 10.00
C ILE A 37 -0.26 -24.19 10.26
N ASP A 38 0.48 -24.46 9.19
CA ASP A 38 1.85 -24.95 9.23
C ASP A 38 2.82 -23.85 9.69
N GLN A 39 3.58 -24.14 10.75
CA GLN A 39 4.54 -23.21 11.36
C GLN A 39 5.68 -22.81 10.42
N PRO A 40 6.47 -23.76 9.86
CA PRO A 40 7.56 -23.40 8.95
C PRO A 40 7.08 -22.68 7.68
N GLU A 41 5.89 -23.01 7.17
CA GLU A 41 5.32 -22.33 6.02
C GLU A 41 4.87 -20.90 6.36
N ARG A 42 4.29 -20.70 7.55
CA ARG A 42 3.98 -19.38 8.08
C ARG A 42 5.21 -18.52 8.28
N GLU A 43 6.28 -19.06 8.84
CA GLU A 43 7.54 -18.34 9.04
C GLU A 43 8.13 -17.89 7.70
N ARG A 44 8.16 -18.78 6.70
CA ARG A 44 8.57 -18.42 5.33
C ARG A 44 7.72 -17.29 4.74
N CYS A 45 6.39 -17.39 4.88
CA CYS A 45 5.47 -16.36 4.40
C CYS A 45 5.76 -15.00 5.07
N LEU A 46 5.91 -14.98 6.39
CA LEU A 46 6.21 -13.77 7.16
C LEU A 46 7.55 -13.15 6.76
N ASN A 47 8.57 -13.97 6.50
CA ASN A 47 9.89 -13.50 6.10
C ASN A 47 9.88 -12.86 4.70
N ASN A 48 9.16 -13.48 3.76
CA ASN A 48 8.95 -12.93 2.42
C ASN A 48 8.14 -11.62 2.45
N ALA A 49 7.06 -11.57 3.24
CA ALA A 49 6.22 -10.38 3.38
C ALA A 49 6.98 -9.21 4.02
N SER A 50 7.90 -9.48 4.96
CA SER A 50 8.74 -8.46 5.59
C SER A 50 9.77 -7.90 4.60
N THR A 51 10.41 -8.76 3.81
CA THR A 51 11.40 -8.35 2.80
C THR A 51 10.80 -7.43 1.73
N ALA A 52 9.60 -7.77 1.23
CA ALA A 52 8.90 -6.98 0.24
C ALA A 52 8.59 -5.56 0.77
N TYR A 53 8.18 -5.46 2.04
CA TYR A 53 7.90 -4.16 2.65
C TYR A 53 9.13 -3.33 2.90
N GLU A 54 10.20 -3.91 3.44
CA GLU A 54 11.44 -3.18 3.68
C GLU A 54 12.00 -2.60 2.37
N THR A 55 11.90 -3.37 1.28
CA THR A 55 12.32 -2.92 -0.05
C THR A 55 11.47 -1.74 -0.52
N TYR A 56 10.13 -1.84 -0.41
CA TYR A 56 9.23 -0.74 -0.75
C TYR A 56 9.52 0.52 0.08
N LYS A 57 9.69 0.37 1.40
CA LYS A 57 10.00 1.47 2.31
C LYS A 57 11.31 2.16 1.93
N LYS A 58 12.37 1.39 1.65
CA LYS A 58 13.66 1.94 1.21
C LYS A 58 13.54 2.68 -0.12
N GLN A 59 12.79 2.15 -1.07
CA GLN A 59 12.52 2.80 -2.35
C GLN A 59 11.81 4.14 -2.14
N THR A 60 10.73 4.17 -1.35
CA THR A 60 9.98 5.40 -1.08
C THR A 60 10.78 6.42 -0.26
N GLU A 61 11.54 5.99 0.73
CA GLU A 61 12.44 6.89 1.49
C GLU A 61 13.55 7.46 0.60
N SER A 62 14.10 6.66 -0.32
CA SER A 62 15.11 7.11 -1.28
C SER A 62 14.53 8.08 -2.31
N GLU A 63 13.34 7.80 -2.84
CA GLU A 63 12.62 8.67 -3.78
C GLU A 63 12.17 9.98 -3.13
N ASN A 64 11.78 9.96 -1.86
CA ASN A 64 11.40 11.17 -1.11
C ASN A 64 12.63 12.02 -0.75
N LYS A 65 13.80 11.41 -0.53
CA LYS A 65 15.07 12.13 -0.33
C LYS A 65 15.64 12.80 -1.59
N LEU A 66 15.16 12.42 -2.78
CA LEU A 66 15.63 12.96 -4.06
C LEU A 66 14.78 14.14 -4.56
N LYS A 67 13.68 14.48 -3.86
CA LYS A 67 12.87 15.68 -4.08
C LYS A 67 13.32 16.82 -3.18
#